data_AF-A0A5K1G8W3-F1
#
_entry.id   AF-A0A5K1G8W3-F1
#
_cell.length_a   1.000
_cell.length_b   1.000
_cell.length_c   1.000
_cell.angle_alpha   90.00
_cell.angle_beta   90.00
_cell.angle_gamma   90.00
#
_symmetry.space_group_name_H-M   'P 1'
#
loop_
_entity.id
_entity.type
_entity.pdbx_description
1 polymer ?
#
loop_
_entity_poly.entity_id
_entity_poly.type
_entity_poly.pdbx_seq_one_letter_code
_entity_poly.pdbx_strand_id
1 'polypeptide(L)'
;QICVGIDITYVWQAEAEMIRRELRDPLVVARIVGDVLDPFNRSVSLEVRYNSREVTNGCEFRPSAVARQPRVVVGGDDLRTFYTL
;
A
#
# COMPACT_ATOMS: atom_id res chain seq x y z
N GLN A 1 19.00 -4.84 30.94
CA GLN A 1 17.63 -4.91 31.50
C GLN A 1 16.67 -4.33 30.47
N ILE A 2 16.23 -5.15 29.50
CA ILE A 2 15.01 -4.93 28.70
C ILE A 2 14.38 -6.32 28.51
N CYS A 3 13.17 -6.45 29.04
CA CYS A 3 12.14 -7.47 28.87
C CYS A 3 12.55 -8.95 28.74
N VAL A 4 12.36 -9.65 29.86
CA VAL A 4 12.17 -11.09 29.97
C VAL A 4 10.86 -11.47 29.24
N GLY A 5 10.90 -12.45 28.32
CA GLY A 5 9.69 -13.23 27.97
C GLY A 5 8.96 -12.96 26.64
N ILE A 6 9.59 -12.37 25.62
CA ILE A 6 9.06 -12.52 24.25
C ILE A 6 9.73 -13.77 23.68
N ASP A 7 8.99 -14.88 23.53
CA ASP A 7 9.51 -16.11 22.93
C ASP A 7 10.18 -15.75 21.60
N ILE A 8 11.46 -16.12 21.40
CA ILE A 8 12.16 -15.80 20.15
C ILE A 8 11.36 -16.34 18.95
N THR A 9 10.66 -17.45 19.16
CA THR A 9 9.79 -18.08 18.17
C THR A 9 8.67 -17.15 17.70
N TYR A 10 8.07 -16.34 18.60
CA TYR A 10 7.06 -15.34 18.24
C TYR A 10 7.64 -14.17 17.44
N VAL A 11 8.85 -13.72 17.78
CA VAL A 11 9.53 -12.64 17.03
C VAL A 11 9.85 -13.10 15.61
N TRP A 12 10.44 -14.30 15.47
CA TRP A 12 10.71 -14.91 14.17
C TRP A 12 9.43 -15.24 13.39
N GLN A 13 8.33 -15.62 14.05
CA GLN A 13 7.03 -15.81 13.40
C GLN A 13 6.43 -14.50 12.89
N ALA A 14 6.50 -13.42 13.67
CA ALA A 14 6.04 -12.11 13.27
C ALA A 14 6.87 -11.56 12.09
N GLU A 15 8.20 -11.74 12.11
CA GLU A 15 9.09 -11.40 11.00
C GLU A 15 8.80 -12.25 9.75
N ALA A 16 8.62 -13.57 9.91
CA ALA A 16 8.28 -14.46 8.80
C ALA A 16 6.89 -14.16 8.23
N GLU A 17 5.91 -13.77 9.04
CA GLU A 17 4.61 -13.30 8.57
C GLU A 17 4.70 -11.93 7.89
N MET A 18 5.52 -11.01 8.38
CA MET A 18 5.77 -9.73 7.69
C MET A 18 6.42 -9.96 6.32
N ILE A 19 7.46 -10.79 6.25
CA ILE A 19 8.10 -11.15 4.97
C ILE A 19 7.09 -11.84 4.03
N ARG A 20 6.25 -12.73 4.56
CA ARG A 20 5.19 -13.40 3.78
C ARG A 20 4.12 -12.44 3.28
N ARG A 21 3.78 -11.40 4.04
CA ARG A 21 2.84 -10.37 3.61
C ARG A 21 3.42 -9.52 2.49
N GLU A 22 4.70 -9.16 2.58
CA GLU A 22 5.40 -8.40 1.54
C GLU A 22 5.49 -9.18 0.22
N LEU A 23 5.79 -10.48 0.28
CA LEU A 23 5.82 -11.36 -0.90
C LEU A 23 4.45 -11.52 -1.59
N ARG A 24 3.35 -11.26 -0.88
CA ARG A 24 1.98 -11.33 -1.41
C ARG A 24 1.41 -9.96 -1.73
N ASP A 25 2.21 -8.91 -1.59
CA ASP A 25 1.79 -7.56 -1.88
C ASP A 25 1.44 -7.45 -3.38
N PRO A 26 0.22 -7.01 -3.75
CA PRO A 26 -0.16 -6.86 -5.15
C PRO A 26 0.81 -6.01 -5.98
N LEU A 27 1.45 -4.99 -5.39
CA LEU A 27 2.43 -4.15 -6.08
C LEU A 27 3.75 -4.88 -6.33
N VAL A 28 4.15 -5.77 -5.42
CA VAL A 28 5.34 -6.62 -5.60
C VAL A 28 5.04 -7.73 -6.62
N VAL A 29 3.88 -8.40 -6.51
CA VAL A 29 3.45 -9.45 -7.45
C VAL A 29 3.27 -8.90 -8.86
N ALA A 30 2.76 -7.67 -9.00
CA ALA A 30 2.64 -6.97 -10.29
C ALA A 30 3.95 -6.32 -10.75
N ARG A 31 5.05 -6.48 -10.00
CA ARG A 31 6.40 -5.92 -10.27
C ARG A 31 6.49 -4.39 -10.30
N ILE A 32 5.48 -3.70 -9.82
CA ILE A 32 5.49 -2.23 -9.69
C ILE A 32 6.57 -1.82 -8.69
N VAL A 33 6.66 -2.52 -7.57
CA VAL A 33 7.82 -2.43 -6.67
C VAL A 33 8.99 -3.17 -7.32
N GLY A 34 10.10 -2.49 -7.54
CA GLY A 34 11.26 -2.94 -8.30
C GLY A 34 11.36 -2.27 -9.67
N ASP A 35 10.29 -2.28 -10.47
CA ASP A 35 10.32 -1.65 -11.81
C ASP A 35 10.04 -0.12 -11.76
N VAL A 36 9.21 0.35 -10.82
CA VAL A 36 8.79 1.77 -10.70
C VAL A 36 9.12 2.38 -9.35
N LEU A 37 8.94 1.64 -8.26
CA LEU A 37 9.11 2.10 -6.88
C LEU A 37 10.09 1.22 -6.13
N ASP A 38 10.86 1.81 -5.20
CA ASP A 38 11.57 1.03 -4.18
C ASP A 38 10.57 0.46 -3.15
N PRO A 39 10.89 -0.66 -2.49
CA PRO A 39 10.04 -1.21 -1.43
C PRO A 39 9.77 -0.18 -0.33
N PHE A 40 8.51 -0.07 0.09
CA PHE A 40 8.08 0.93 1.07
C PHE A 40 6.93 0.41 1.94
N ASN A 41 6.84 0.94 3.16
CA ASN A 41 5.70 0.68 4.04
C ASN A 41 4.60 1.69 3.77
N ARG A 42 3.38 1.21 3.48
CA ARG A 42 2.20 2.08 3.33
C ARG A 42 1.83 2.70 4.67
N SER A 43 1.92 4.02 4.76
CA SER A 43 1.61 4.78 5.98
C SER A 43 0.39 5.69 5.86
N VAL A 44 -0.02 6.03 4.63
CA VAL A 44 -1.13 6.94 4.36
C VAL A 44 -2.12 6.25 3.41
N SER A 45 -3.41 6.35 3.72
CA SER A 45 -4.46 5.84 2.84
C SER A 45 -4.62 6.71 1.60
N LEU A 46 -4.80 6.08 0.45
CA LEU A 46 -5.04 6.75 -0.82
C LEU A 46 -6.23 6.08 -1.50
N GLU A 47 -7.32 6.83 -1.68
CA GLU A 47 -8.50 6.39 -2.43
C GLU A 47 -8.57 7.17 -3.74
N VAL A 48 -8.54 6.46 -4.86
CA VAL A 48 -8.70 7.04 -6.20
C VAL A 48 -9.98 6.47 -6.81
N ARG A 49 -10.87 7.33 -7.29
CA ARG A 49 -12.15 6.91 -7.89
C ARG A 49 -12.34 7.52 -9.27
N TYR A 50 -12.66 6.68 -10.23
CA TYR A 50 -13.21 7.08 -11.52
C TYR A 50 -14.72 6.89 -11.52
N ASN A 51 -15.48 7.98 -11.62
CA ASN A 51 -16.93 7.99 -11.45
C ASN A 51 -17.33 7.36 -10.10
N SER A 52 -18.06 6.23 -10.12
CA SER A 52 -18.47 5.50 -8.92
C SER A 52 -17.53 4.34 -8.54
N ARG A 53 -16.55 3.99 -9.39
CA ARG A 53 -15.64 2.85 -9.18
C ARG A 53 -14.34 3.32 -8.53
N GLU A 54 -13.94 2.62 -7.47
CA GLU A 54 -12.64 2.76 -6.81
C GLU A 54 -11.56 2.01 -7.58
N VAL A 55 -10.35 2.56 -7.61
CA VAL A 55 -9.15 1.93 -8.18
C VAL A 55 -8.52 1.05 -7.11
N THR A 56 -8.42 -0.24 -7.39
CA THR A 56 -7.69 -1.21 -6.58
C THR A 56 -6.56 -1.85 -7.40
N ASN A 57 -5.53 -2.35 -6.74
CA ASN A 57 -4.39 -2.96 -7.42
C ASN A 57 -4.85 -4.13 -8.31
N GLY A 58 -4.53 -4.08 -9.60
CA GLY A 58 -4.88 -5.11 -10.59
C GLY A 58 -6.27 -5.01 -11.20
N CYS A 59 -7.08 -3.98 -10.86
CA CYS A 59 -8.38 -3.81 -11.51
C CYS A 59 -8.26 -3.17 -12.91
N GLU A 60 -9.07 -3.66 -13.86
CA GLU A 60 -9.12 -3.11 -15.22
C GLU A 60 -10.20 -2.03 -15.37
N PHE A 61 -9.85 -1.05 -16.21
CA PHE A 61 -10.76 0.00 -16.68
C PHE A 61 -10.71 0.10 -18.19
N ARG A 62 -11.86 0.38 -18.80
CA ARG A 62 -11.91 0.77 -20.21
C ARG A 62 -11.27 2.15 -20.37
N PRO A 63 -10.56 2.43 -21.49
CA PRO A 63 -9.96 3.75 -21.72
C PRO A 63 -10.96 4.91 -21.59
N SER A 64 -12.19 4.73 -22.06
CA SER A 64 -13.26 5.73 -21.92
C SER A 64 -13.68 6.01 -20.47
N ALA A 65 -13.47 5.05 -19.56
CA ALA A 65 -13.81 5.21 -18.15
C ALA A 65 -12.76 6.03 -17.37
N VAL A 66 -11.54 6.14 -17.90
CA VAL A 66 -10.41 6.87 -17.28
C VAL A 66 -10.01 8.14 -18.04
N ALA A 67 -10.80 8.53 -19.04
CA ALA A 67 -10.53 9.71 -19.86
C ALA A 67 -10.64 11.05 -19.11
N ARG A 68 -11.31 11.06 -17.94
CA ARG A 68 -11.49 12.24 -17.09
C ARG A 68 -10.74 12.06 -15.78
N GLN A 69 -10.27 13.17 -15.21
CA GLN A 69 -9.55 13.17 -13.94
C GLN A 69 -10.38 12.47 -12.83
N PRO A 70 -9.75 11.58 -12.05
CA PRO A 70 -10.42 10.90 -10.94
C PRO A 70 -10.62 11.84 -9.75
N ARG A 71 -11.51 11.44 -8.85
CA ARG A 71 -11.56 12.01 -7.50
C ARG A 71 -10.53 11.29 -6.66
N VAL A 72 -9.71 12.05 -5.94
CA VAL A 72 -8.66 11.52 -5.07
C VAL A 72 -8.92 11.99 -3.65
N VAL A 73 -8.87 11.06 -2.71
CA VAL A 73 -8.89 11.33 -1.27
C VAL A 73 -7.60 10.78 -0.70
N VAL A 74 -6.80 11.66 -0.11
CA VAL A 74 -5.58 11.30 0.62
C VAL A 74 -5.91 11.38 2.10
N GLY A 75 -5.62 10.31 2.83
CA GLY A 75 -5.72 10.30 4.29
C GLY A 75 -4.57 11.05 4.96
N GLY A 76 -4.32 10.71 6.22
CA GLY A 76 -3.28 11.31 7.03
C GLY A 76 -3.86 12.10 8.20
N ASP A 77 -3.17 12.03 9.33
CA ASP A 77 -3.66 12.58 10.60
C ASP A 77 -3.23 14.05 10.81
N ASP A 78 -2.29 14.53 10.00
CA ASP A 78 -1.75 15.90 10.07
C ASP A 78 -2.15 16.73 8.86
N LEU A 79 -2.97 17.76 9.11
CA LEU A 79 -3.44 18.72 8.11
C LEU A 79 -2.34 19.67 7.61
N ARG A 80 -1.16 19.69 8.23
CA ARG A 80 -0.01 20.49 7.78
C ARG A 80 0.86 19.76 6.76
N THR A 81 0.66 18.46 6.62
CA THR A 81 1.41 17.65 5.66
C THR A 81 0.80 17.79 4.28
N PHE A 82 1.61 18.20 3.30
CA PHE A 82 1.23 18.30 1.91
C PHE A 82 1.80 17.12 1.14
N TYR A 83 0.94 16.48 0.34
CA TYR A 83 1.30 15.32 -0.47
C TYR A 83 1.40 15.69 -1.94
N THR A 84 2.19 14.93 -2.69
CA THR A 84 2.26 14.99 -4.16
C THR A 84 1.76 13.66 -4.72
N LEU A 85 1.03 13.75 -5.84
CA LEU A 85 0.43 12.63 -6.56
C LEU A 85 0.99 12.57 -7.98
#